data_AF-A0AA95LBI3-F1
#
_entry.id   AF-A0AA95LBI3-F1
#
_cell.length_a   1.000
_cell.length_b   1.000
_cell.length_c   1.000
_cell.angle_alpha   90.00
_cell.angle_beta   90.00
_cell.angle_gamma   90.00
#
_symmetry.space_group_name_H-M   'P 1'
#
loop_
_entity.id
_entity.type
_entity.pdbx_description
1 polymer ?
#
loop_
_entity_poly.entity_id
_entity_poly.type
_entity_poly.pdbx_seq_one_letter_code
_entity_poly.pdbx_strand_id
1 'polypeptide(L)'
;MRPPSNETTTPTITETETESAKGLKATVDVAVGGGSFKIDSSDDALHSNNSVTITGGEFTIASGDDGVHGDKAVQTKGGKINITKSYEGIESKVISIADGEIDVTASDDGINVGCGNDGSGMDFQSTETQDNLLSISGGSVTVNAAGDGLDSNGSIQMTAGTVLVNGPTNNGNGSLDYDQSFEMTGGFLIAAGSAGMLQATSEQSTQNAIVMTYPDTQAAGTLLHVEDSDGNTVATFAPEKDYQAVFISSPILEKDKDYTLYSGGTSTGKEANGLYRDGDYKDGTKVVEFTISDSVTWLNESGVTTGSSGGPGGGGMRGGGQRPDRGQAPPNGEMPDGSQTPPTTEQSQ
;
A
#
# COMPACT_ATOMS: atom_id res chain seq x y z
N MET A 1 -35.33 -65.52 14.14
CA MET A 1 -35.28 -64.32 13.27
C MET A 1 -34.11 -63.47 13.74
N ARG A 2 -33.11 -63.23 12.88
CA ARG A 2 -31.94 -62.38 13.16
C ARG A 2 -32.34 -60.92 12.89
N PRO A 3 -32.01 -59.94 13.75
CA PRO A 3 -32.34 -58.55 13.46
C PRO A 3 -31.56 -58.07 12.23
N PRO A 4 -32.10 -57.11 11.44
CA PRO A 4 -31.38 -56.53 10.32
C PRO A 4 -30.17 -55.75 10.83
N SER A 5 -29.02 -55.94 10.16
CA SER A 5 -27.83 -55.14 10.35
C SER A 5 -28.10 -53.72 9.85
N ASN A 6 -28.04 -52.75 10.75
CA ASN A 6 -28.14 -51.34 10.41
C ASN A 6 -26.78 -50.93 9.83
N GLU A 7 -26.65 -50.89 8.50
CA GLU A 7 -25.46 -50.33 7.86
C GLU A 7 -25.50 -48.81 8.01
N THR A 8 -24.66 -48.28 8.90
CA THR A 8 -24.39 -46.85 8.97
C THR A 8 -23.46 -46.49 7.82
N THR A 9 -24.03 -45.98 6.72
CA THR A 9 -23.26 -45.32 5.68
C THR A 9 -22.81 -43.96 6.20
N THR A 10 -21.53 -43.85 6.58
CA THR A 10 -20.88 -42.56 6.80
C THR A 10 -20.79 -41.85 5.45
N PRO A 11 -21.39 -40.65 5.27
CA PRO A 11 -21.21 -39.90 4.04
C PRO A 11 -19.72 -39.55 3.92
N THR A 12 -19.10 -40.02 2.83
CA THR A 12 -17.77 -39.54 2.42
C THR A 12 -17.99 -38.17 1.81
N ILE A 13 -17.61 -37.11 2.54
CA ILE A 13 -17.56 -35.76 1.96
C ILE A 13 -16.33 -35.76 1.06
N THR A 14 -16.56 -35.78 -0.24
CA THR A 14 -15.51 -35.50 -1.22
C THR A 14 -15.37 -33.99 -1.27
N GLU A 15 -14.38 -33.44 -0.58
CA GLU A 15 -13.97 -32.04 -0.77
C GLU A 15 -13.39 -31.93 -2.18
N THR A 16 -14.11 -31.24 -3.06
CA THR A 16 -13.56 -30.81 -4.34
C THR A 16 -12.78 -29.53 -4.07
N GLU A 17 -11.52 -29.67 -3.69
CA GLU A 17 -10.57 -28.56 -3.68
C GLU A 17 -10.39 -28.10 -5.13
N THR A 18 -10.77 -26.86 -5.42
CA THR A 18 -10.39 -26.22 -6.67
C THR A 18 -8.91 -25.83 -6.58
N GLU A 19 -8.17 -26.03 -7.67
CA GLU A 19 -6.78 -25.56 -7.72
C GLU A 19 -6.74 -24.04 -7.44
N SER A 20 -5.81 -23.65 -6.58
CA SER A 20 -5.62 -22.27 -6.16
C SER A 20 -4.20 -21.84 -6.47
N ALA A 21 -4.05 -20.67 -7.08
CA ALA A 21 -2.78 -20.01 -7.36
C ALA A 21 -2.24 -19.18 -6.17
N LYS A 22 -3.00 -19.12 -5.07
CA LYS A 22 -2.71 -18.37 -3.85
C LYS A 22 -1.73 -19.11 -2.94
N GLY A 23 -0.95 -18.38 -2.15
CA GLY A 23 0.02 -18.95 -1.20
C GLY A 23 -0.64 -19.56 0.04
N LEU A 24 -0.95 -18.72 1.04
CA LEU A 24 -1.71 -19.09 2.23
C LEU A 24 -3.16 -18.66 2.05
N LYS A 25 -4.08 -19.62 1.90
CA LYS A 25 -5.50 -19.35 1.64
C LYS A 25 -6.39 -19.96 2.71
N ALA A 26 -7.41 -19.21 3.14
CA ALA A 26 -8.51 -19.73 3.95
C ALA A 26 -9.86 -19.11 3.54
N THR A 27 -10.95 -19.87 3.71
CA THR A 27 -12.31 -19.36 3.47
C THR A 27 -12.76 -18.38 4.56
N VAL A 28 -12.18 -18.44 5.76
CA VAL A 28 -12.61 -17.61 6.90
C VAL A 28 -11.46 -16.75 7.38
N ASP A 29 -10.44 -17.32 8.02
CA ASP A 29 -9.35 -16.53 8.58
C ASP A 29 -8.00 -17.15 8.27
N VAL A 30 -7.05 -16.30 7.86
CA VAL A 30 -5.63 -16.60 7.91
C VAL A 30 -5.06 -15.90 9.14
N ALA A 31 -4.50 -16.67 10.08
CA ALA A 31 -3.86 -16.13 11.28
C ALA A 31 -2.41 -16.62 11.35
N VAL A 32 -1.44 -15.69 11.31
CA VAL A 32 -0.02 -16.01 11.41
C VAL A 32 0.57 -15.39 12.67
N GLY A 33 0.97 -16.27 13.60
CA GLY A 33 1.59 -15.86 14.87
C GLY A 33 3.11 -15.74 14.84
N GLY A 34 3.77 -16.36 13.85
CA GLY A 34 5.21 -16.47 13.75
C GLY A 34 5.63 -17.50 12.70
N GLY A 35 6.94 -17.57 12.42
CA GLY A 35 7.53 -18.43 11.38
C GLY A 35 8.31 -17.61 10.34
N SER A 36 8.95 -18.29 9.40
CA SER A 36 9.62 -17.66 8.25
C SER A 36 8.99 -18.20 6.97
N PHE A 37 8.53 -17.30 6.11
CA PHE A 37 7.77 -17.61 4.91
C PHE A 37 8.42 -16.93 3.71
N LYS A 38 8.76 -17.72 2.70
CA LYS A 38 9.10 -17.22 1.38
C LYS A 38 8.01 -17.69 0.43
N ILE A 39 7.20 -16.75 -0.05
CA ILE A 39 6.02 -17.03 -0.88
C ILE A 39 6.24 -16.42 -2.25
N ASP A 40 6.07 -17.25 -3.28
CA ASP A 40 6.08 -16.86 -4.70
C ASP A 40 4.81 -17.45 -5.32
N SER A 41 3.82 -16.60 -5.56
CA SER A 41 2.48 -17.00 -6.00
C SER A 41 2.06 -16.20 -7.23
N SER A 42 1.27 -16.80 -8.13
CA SER A 42 0.75 -16.10 -9.32
C SER A 42 -0.56 -15.34 -9.06
N ASP A 43 -1.12 -15.52 -7.88
CA ASP A 43 -2.27 -14.85 -7.29
C ASP A 43 -1.84 -14.45 -5.85
N ASP A 44 -2.76 -14.04 -5.00
CA ASP A 44 -2.48 -13.51 -3.67
C ASP A 44 -1.56 -14.40 -2.82
N ALA A 45 -0.55 -13.80 -2.18
CA ALA A 45 0.36 -14.57 -1.34
C ALA A 45 -0.26 -14.98 0.00
N LEU A 46 -1.02 -14.08 0.62
CA LEU A 46 -1.92 -14.39 1.74
C LEU A 46 -3.33 -13.96 1.34
N HIS A 47 -4.30 -14.88 1.43
CA HIS A 47 -5.68 -14.60 1.04
C HIS A 47 -6.69 -15.16 2.03
N SER A 48 -7.69 -14.35 2.35
CA SER A 48 -8.83 -14.78 3.14
C SER A 48 -10.12 -14.15 2.67
N ASN A 49 -11.18 -14.97 2.49
CA ASN A 49 -12.50 -14.46 2.15
C ASN A 49 -13.20 -13.75 3.35
N ASN A 50 -12.51 -13.61 4.49
CA ASN A 50 -12.97 -12.75 5.57
C ASN A 50 -11.82 -11.94 6.18
N SER A 51 -10.85 -12.54 6.86
CA SER A 51 -9.76 -11.74 7.46
C SER A 51 -8.38 -12.38 7.43
N VAL A 52 -7.35 -11.54 7.32
CA VAL A 52 -5.95 -11.90 7.56
C VAL A 52 -5.46 -11.18 8.81
N THR A 53 -4.87 -11.92 9.75
CA THR A 53 -4.25 -11.37 10.97
C THR A 53 -2.81 -11.85 11.08
N ILE A 54 -1.87 -10.91 11.14
CA ILE A 54 -0.44 -11.19 11.34
C ILE A 54 -0.02 -10.58 12.67
N THR A 55 0.36 -11.41 13.63
CA THR A 55 0.90 -10.95 14.92
C THR A 55 2.41 -11.15 15.03
N GLY A 56 3.02 -11.81 14.05
CA GLY A 56 4.44 -12.10 14.02
C GLY A 56 4.83 -12.93 12.79
N GLY A 57 6.14 -13.13 12.61
CA GLY A 57 6.72 -13.88 11.50
C GLY A 57 7.56 -13.01 10.57
N GLU A 58 8.37 -13.64 9.74
CA GLU A 58 9.18 -13.00 8.70
C GLU A 58 8.68 -13.47 7.34
N PHE A 59 8.25 -12.55 6.49
CA PHE A 59 7.71 -12.83 5.17
C PHE A 59 8.57 -12.19 4.10
N THR A 60 8.90 -12.95 3.07
CA THR A 60 9.40 -12.45 1.78
C THR A 60 8.41 -12.90 0.72
N ILE A 61 7.67 -11.95 0.17
CA ILE A 61 6.52 -12.19 -0.73
C ILE A 61 6.86 -11.66 -2.12
N ALA A 62 6.60 -12.48 -3.13
CA ALA A 62 6.43 -12.07 -4.51
C ALA A 62 5.07 -12.60 -4.99
N SER A 63 4.15 -11.70 -5.31
CA SER A 63 2.80 -12.04 -5.75
C SER A 63 2.57 -11.59 -7.19
N GLY A 64 1.70 -12.32 -7.88
CA GLY A 64 1.16 -11.94 -9.19
C GLY A 64 -0.07 -11.04 -9.09
N ASP A 65 -0.80 -11.12 -7.98
CA ASP A 65 -1.84 -10.15 -7.58
C ASP A 65 -1.41 -9.55 -6.24
N ASP A 66 -2.13 -9.79 -5.14
CA ASP A 66 -1.88 -9.00 -3.93
C ASP A 66 -0.85 -9.63 -2.99
N GLY A 67 -0.09 -8.81 -2.28
CA GLY A 67 0.80 -9.30 -1.23
C GLY A 67 -0.01 -9.93 -0.10
N VAL A 68 -0.99 -9.18 0.42
CA VAL A 68 -1.91 -9.64 1.46
C VAL A 68 -3.31 -9.14 1.15
N HIS A 69 -4.26 -10.07 0.99
CA HIS A 69 -5.66 -9.79 0.71
C HIS A 69 -6.60 -10.37 1.75
N GLY A 70 -7.50 -9.53 2.27
CA GLY A 70 -8.63 -9.99 3.07
C GLY A 70 -9.91 -9.28 2.65
N ASP A 71 -10.95 -10.02 2.26
CA ASP A 71 -12.19 -9.41 1.74
C ASP A 71 -12.85 -8.43 2.73
N LYS A 72 -12.68 -8.63 4.04
CA LYS A 72 -13.21 -7.70 5.06
C LYS A 72 -12.15 -6.97 5.85
N ALA A 73 -11.07 -7.66 6.24
CA ALA A 73 -10.04 -7.03 7.05
C ALA A 73 -8.63 -7.62 6.88
N VAL A 74 -7.63 -6.76 6.93
CA VAL A 74 -6.23 -7.11 7.18
C VAL A 74 -5.76 -6.40 8.46
N GLN A 75 -5.19 -7.17 9.39
CA GLN A 75 -4.68 -6.67 10.67
C GLN A 75 -3.22 -7.08 10.88
N THR A 76 -2.34 -6.12 11.09
CA THR A 76 -0.95 -6.36 11.51
C THR A 76 -0.72 -5.85 12.93
N LYS A 77 -0.14 -6.71 13.76
CA LYS A 77 0.21 -6.44 15.18
C LYS A 77 1.67 -6.78 15.45
N GLY A 78 2.48 -6.88 14.41
CA GLY A 78 3.87 -7.31 14.44
C GLY A 78 4.28 -8.04 13.15
N GLY A 79 5.49 -8.59 13.17
CA GLY A 79 6.09 -9.29 12.03
C GLY A 79 6.91 -8.38 11.13
N LYS A 80 7.76 -8.99 10.31
CA LYS A 80 8.54 -8.35 9.24
C LYS A 80 7.98 -8.82 7.91
N ILE A 81 7.26 -7.96 7.20
CA ILE A 81 6.53 -8.27 5.97
C ILE A 81 7.21 -7.53 4.82
N ASN A 82 8.01 -8.25 4.04
CA ASN A 82 8.66 -7.69 2.85
C ASN A 82 7.96 -8.21 1.59
N ILE A 83 7.11 -7.38 0.99
CA ILE A 83 6.44 -7.61 -0.29
C ILE A 83 7.32 -7.01 -1.38
N THR A 84 8.09 -7.87 -2.03
CA THR A 84 9.08 -7.49 -3.06
C THR A 84 8.47 -7.25 -4.43
N LYS A 85 7.24 -7.72 -4.64
CA LYS A 85 6.46 -7.57 -5.87
C LYS A 85 5.00 -7.90 -5.57
N SER A 86 4.09 -7.07 -6.06
CA SER A 86 2.66 -7.37 -6.13
C SER A 86 1.97 -6.44 -7.14
N TYR A 87 0.70 -6.73 -7.47
CA TYR A 87 -0.18 -5.78 -8.10
C TYR A 87 -0.52 -4.67 -7.09
N GLU A 88 -1.27 -5.00 -6.04
CA GLU A 88 -1.42 -4.17 -4.85
C GLU A 88 -0.64 -4.77 -3.67
N GLY A 89 -0.08 -3.94 -2.78
CA GLY A 89 0.68 -4.46 -1.63
C GLY A 89 -0.22 -5.16 -0.61
N ILE A 90 -1.15 -4.40 -0.03
CA ILE A 90 -2.17 -4.90 0.89
C ILE A 90 -3.53 -4.37 0.44
N GLU A 91 -4.46 -5.28 0.13
CA GLU A 91 -5.85 -4.97 -0.26
C GLU A 91 -6.81 -5.45 0.84
N SER A 92 -7.73 -4.57 1.25
CA SER A 92 -8.88 -4.96 2.08
C SER A 92 -9.93 -3.85 2.13
N LYS A 93 -11.15 -4.20 2.55
CA LYS A 93 -12.14 -3.19 2.96
C LYS A 93 -11.69 -2.40 4.19
N VAL A 94 -11.01 -3.05 5.14
CA VAL A 94 -10.50 -2.42 6.37
C VAL A 94 -9.09 -2.90 6.63
N ILE A 95 -8.14 -1.97 6.71
CA ILE A 95 -6.75 -2.28 7.02
C ILE A 95 -6.38 -1.64 8.35
N SER A 96 -5.81 -2.41 9.27
CA SER A 96 -5.35 -1.92 10.57
C SER A 96 -3.91 -2.34 10.84
N ILE A 97 -3.02 -1.34 10.89
CA ILE A 97 -1.60 -1.50 11.18
C ILE A 97 -1.34 -1.00 12.59
N ALA A 98 -1.32 -1.95 13.54
CA ALA A 98 -1.04 -1.65 14.94
C ALA A 98 0.45 -1.77 15.28
N ASP A 99 1.16 -2.69 14.61
CA ASP A 99 2.61 -2.84 14.71
C ASP A 99 3.14 -3.69 13.54
N GLY A 100 4.47 -3.75 13.37
CA GLY A 100 5.17 -4.50 12.34
C GLY A 100 6.17 -3.66 11.54
N GLU A 101 7.06 -4.33 10.82
CA GLU A 101 7.95 -3.74 9.81
C GLU A 101 7.46 -4.19 8.44
N ILE A 102 6.87 -3.29 7.66
CA ILE A 102 6.18 -3.59 6.41
C ILE A 102 6.86 -2.81 5.28
N ASP A 103 7.43 -3.52 4.32
CA ASP A 103 8.01 -2.94 3.11
C ASP A 103 7.26 -3.47 1.89
N VAL A 104 6.76 -2.57 1.05
CA VAL A 104 5.92 -2.89 -0.11
C VAL A 104 6.51 -2.34 -1.38
N THR A 105 6.64 -3.19 -2.40
CA THR A 105 6.85 -2.81 -3.80
C THR A 105 5.67 -3.29 -4.63
N ALA A 106 4.85 -2.35 -5.11
CA ALA A 106 3.60 -2.61 -5.83
C ALA A 106 3.64 -2.00 -7.25
N SER A 107 3.04 -2.68 -8.22
CA SER A 107 2.90 -2.17 -9.59
C SER A 107 1.65 -1.31 -9.80
N ASP A 108 0.69 -1.39 -8.89
CA ASP A 108 -0.43 -0.46 -8.73
C ASP A 108 -0.29 0.18 -7.34
N ASP A 109 -1.25 -0.04 -6.45
CA ASP A 109 -1.30 0.66 -5.16
C ASP A 109 -0.48 -0.03 -4.06
N GLY A 110 0.15 0.78 -3.21
CA GLY A 110 0.90 0.26 -2.08
C GLY A 110 -0.02 -0.38 -1.04
N ILE A 111 -0.95 0.41 -0.53
CA ILE A 111 -2.00 -0.02 0.39
C ILE A 111 -3.32 0.44 -0.21
N ASN A 112 -4.18 -0.50 -0.61
CA ASN A 112 -5.48 -0.22 -1.18
C ASN A 112 -6.59 -0.57 -0.18
N VAL A 113 -7.30 0.47 0.27
CA VAL A 113 -8.52 0.33 1.06
C VAL A 113 -9.74 0.50 0.18
N GLY A 114 -10.13 -0.62 -0.41
CA GLY A 114 -11.36 -0.76 -1.15
C GLY A 114 -11.33 -2.10 -1.85
N CYS A 115 -12.24 -3.00 -1.52
CA CYS A 115 -12.35 -4.23 -2.31
C CYS A 115 -12.91 -3.88 -3.68
N GLY A 116 -12.10 -4.09 -4.70
CA GLY A 116 -12.56 -4.12 -6.08
C GLY A 116 -13.74 -5.09 -6.25
N ASN A 117 -14.55 -4.89 -7.28
CA ASN A 117 -15.68 -5.76 -7.59
C ASN A 117 -15.20 -7.05 -8.30
N ASP A 118 -14.16 -7.69 -7.74
CA ASP A 118 -13.37 -8.79 -8.31
C ASP A 118 -14.14 -10.12 -8.46
N GLY A 119 -15.42 -10.14 -8.08
CA GLY A 119 -16.28 -11.32 -8.17
C GLY A 119 -15.92 -12.43 -7.18
N SER A 120 -14.91 -12.23 -6.31
CA SER A 120 -14.60 -13.09 -5.15
C SER A 120 -15.57 -12.81 -4.01
N GLY A 121 -15.95 -11.54 -3.87
CA GLY A 121 -16.99 -11.09 -2.96
C GLY A 121 -18.35 -11.59 -3.43
N MET A 122 -18.74 -12.79 -2.96
CA MET A 122 -20.15 -13.14 -2.93
C MET A 122 -20.86 -11.99 -2.23
N ASP A 123 -21.73 -11.30 -2.98
CA ASP A 123 -22.63 -10.23 -2.54
C ASP A 123 -23.57 -10.77 -1.45
N PHE A 124 -23.00 -10.98 -0.27
CA PHE A 124 -23.74 -11.15 0.95
C PHE A 124 -23.72 -9.79 1.59
N GLN A 125 -24.63 -8.94 1.12
CA GLN A 125 -25.08 -7.69 1.71
C GLN A 125 -24.73 -7.64 3.21
N SER A 126 -23.54 -7.12 3.52
CA SER A 126 -23.08 -7.06 4.90
C SER A 126 -23.85 -5.92 5.55
N THR A 127 -24.71 -6.26 6.49
CA THR A 127 -25.45 -5.30 7.33
C THR A 127 -24.54 -4.53 8.30
N GLU A 128 -23.22 -4.73 8.22
CA GLU A 128 -22.20 -4.03 8.98
C GLU A 128 -21.56 -2.96 8.08
N THR A 129 -21.98 -1.72 8.27
CA THR A 129 -21.36 -0.52 7.69
C THR A 129 -20.04 -0.24 8.40
N GLN A 130 -19.05 -1.12 8.25
CA GLN A 130 -17.67 -0.66 8.39
C GLN A 130 -17.34 0.08 7.11
N ASP A 131 -17.15 1.39 7.22
CA ASP A 131 -16.67 2.24 6.14
C ASP A 131 -15.26 1.80 5.74
N ASN A 132 -14.91 2.02 4.47
CA ASN A 132 -13.54 1.79 3.99
C ASN A 132 -12.57 2.60 4.86
N LEU A 133 -11.67 1.92 5.57
CA LEU A 133 -10.79 2.57 6.54
C LEU A 133 -9.38 1.96 6.57
N LEU A 134 -8.37 2.82 6.41
CA LEU A 134 -6.99 2.55 6.81
C LEU A 134 -6.75 3.13 8.20
N SER A 135 -6.33 2.30 9.16
CA SER A 135 -5.94 2.73 10.51
C SER A 135 -4.49 2.38 10.80
N ILE A 136 -3.65 3.39 11.08
CA ILE A 136 -2.24 3.23 11.44
C ILE A 136 -2.04 3.75 12.87
N SER A 137 -1.69 2.85 13.78
CA SER A 137 -1.51 3.13 15.20
C SER A 137 -0.14 2.69 15.73
N GLY A 138 0.75 2.26 14.86
CA GLY A 138 2.12 1.86 15.18
C GLY A 138 2.83 1.24 13.99
N GLY A 139 3.98 0.61 14.25
CA GLY A 139 4.81 -0.03 13.22
C GLY A 139 5.59 0.94 12.33
N SER A 140 6.28 0.36 11.35
CA SER A 140 7.00 1.02 10.27
C SER A 140 6.47 0.50 8.94
N VAL A 141 6.01 1.40 8.07
CA VAL A 141 5.48 1.06 6.74
C VAL A 141 6.26 1.84 5.69
N THR A 142 6.82 1.14 4.73
CA THR A 142 7.47 1.72 3.55
C THR A 142 6.72 1.25 2.31
N VAL A 143 6.29 2.20 1.49
CA VAL A 143 5.59 1.94 0.24
C VAL A 143 6.42 2.46 -0.92
N ASN A 144 6.63 1.60 -1.91
CA ASN A 144 7.12 1.94 -3.24
C ASN A 144 6.06 1.50 -4.25
N ALA A 145 5.19 2.42 -4.67
CA ALA A 145 4.01 2.14 -5.49
C ALA A 145 4.09 2.86 -6.84
N ALA A 146 3.68 2.21 -7.92
CA ALA A 146 3.59 2.83 -9.23
C ALA A 146 2.22 3.47 -9.49
N GLY A 147 1.17 2.96 -8.85
CA GLY A 147 -0.12 3.62 -8.59
C GLY A 147 -0.06 4.43 -7.29
N ASP A 148 -1.18 4.49 -6.57
CA ASP A 148 -1.30 5.27 -5.36
C ASP A 148 -0.48 4.70 -4.20
N GLY A 149 0.07 5.60 -3.37
CA GLY A 149 0.87 5.18 -2.22
C GLY A 149 0.01 4.54 -1.12
N LEU A 150 -0.80 5.38 -0.49
CA LEU A 150 -1.91 4.96 0.35
C LEU A 150 -3.19 5.36 -0.38
N ASP A 151 -3.95 4.37 -0.87
CA ASP A 151 -5.27 4.56 -1.47
C ASP A 151 -6.36 4.14 -0.47
N SER A 152 -7.37 4.98 -0.31
CA SER A 152 -8.57 4.64 0.42
C SER A 152 -9.80 5.20 -0.27
N ASN A 153 -10.67 4.30 -0.73
CA ASN A 153 -12.04 4.62 -1.13
C ASN A 153 -12.93 5.00 0.09
N GLY A 154 -12.32 5.49 1.17
CA GLY A 154 -12.95 5.99 2.38
C GLY A 154 -11.99 6.90 3.15
N SER A 155 -11.72 6.58 4.41
CA SER A 155 -10.89 7.40 5.29
C SER A 155 -9.55 6.76 5.62
N ILE A 156 -8.61 7.60 6.05
CA ILE A 156 -7.34 7.20 6.65
C ILE A 156 -7.25 7.83 8.05
N GLN A 157 -6.79 7.06 9.02
CA GLN A 157 -6.51 7.53 10.38
C GLN A 157 -5.10 7.14 10.78
N MET A 158 -4.32 8.11 11.24
CA MET A 158 -2.96 7.86 11.73
C MET A 158 -2.75 8.51 13.11
N THR A 159 -2.42 7.68 14.09
CA THR A 159 -2.25 8.08 15.51
C THR A 159 -0.82 7.86 16.02
N ALA A 160 -0.05 7.00 15.34
CA ALA A 160 1.35 6.70 15.64
C ALA A 160 1.97 5.93 14.46
N GLY A 161 3.20 5.45 14.63
CA GLY A 161 3.95 4.72 13.60
C GLY A 161 4.83 5.62 12.73
N THR A 162 5.60 5.00 11.84
CA THR A 162 6.40 5.66 10.80
C THR A 162 5.93 5.17 9.44
N VAL A 163 5.58 6.08 8.53
CA VAL A 163 5.14 5.75 7.17
C VAL A 163 5.99 6.54 6.17
N LEU A 164 6.55 5.84 5.20
CA LEU A 164 7.35 6.41 4.12
C LEU A 164 6.74 5.97 2.79
N VAL A 165 6.38 6.91 1.93
CA VAL A 165 5.77 6.63 0.63
C VAL A 165 6.65 7.20 -0.49
N ASN A 166 7.02 6.33 -1.42
CA ASN A 166 7.80 6.62 -2.62
C ASN A 166 6.95 6.36 -3.87
N GLY A 167 6.59 7.44 -4.54
CA GLY A 167 5.73 7.43 -5.72
C GLY A 167 4.30 7.92 -5.44
N PRO A 168 3.48 7.95 -6.48
CA PRO A 168 3.77 7.60 -7.87
C PRO A 168 4.60 8.67 -8.59
N THR A 169 5.14 8.32 -9.77
CA THR A 169 5.76 9.29 -10.70
C THR A 169 4.78 9.84 -11.74
N ASN A 170 3.58 9.25 -11.84
CA ASN A 170 2.57 9.61 -12.81
C ASN A 170 1.52 10.56 -12.18
N ASN A 171 0.98 11.49 -12.97
CA ASN A 171 0.04 12.51 -12.47
C ASN A 171 -1.41 12.02 -12.35
N GLY A 172 -1.71 10.78 -12.73
CA GLY A 172 -3.03 10.19 -12.59
C GLY A 172 -3.27 9.55 -11.22
N ASN A 173 -2.25 9.53 -10.37
CA ASN A 173 -2.23 8.92 -9.04
C ASN A 173 -1.53 9.88 -8.05
N GLY A 174 -1.77 9.69 -6.76
CA GLY A 174 -1.27 10.44 -5.63
C GLY A 174 -0.44 9.59 -4.65
N SER A 175 0.50 10.23 -3.94
CA SER A 175 1.23 9.54 -2.86
C SER A 175 0.32 9.24 -1.66
N LEU A 176 -0.71 10.07 -1.51
CA LEU A 176 -1.85 9.89 -0.61
C LEU A 176 -3.09 10.12 -1.46
N ASP A 177 -3.99 9.14 -1.51
CA ASP A 177 -5.31 9.29 -2.11
C ASP A 177 -6.38 8.76 -1.16
N TYR A 178 -7.41 9.56 -0.96
CA TYR A 178 -8.54 9.18 -0.15
C TYR A 178 -9.82 9.93 -0.56
N ASP A 179 -10.96 9.25 -0.47
CA ASP A 179 -12.25 9.81 -0.87
C ASP A 179 -12.89 10.71 0.21
N GLN A 180 -12.68 10.38 1.49
CA GLN A 180 -13.33 11.05 2.61
C GLN A 180 -12.36 11.94 3.39
N SER A 181 -11.67 11.38 4.38
CA SER A 181 -10.82 12.15 5.29
C SER A 181 -9.54 11.42 5.64
N PHE A 182 -8.45 12.15 5.75
CA PHE A 182 -7.23 11.70 6.40
C PHE A 182 -7.02 12.48 7.69
N GLU A 183 -7.35 11.87 8.83
CA GLU A 183 -7.12 12.42 10.16
C GLU A 183 -5.78 11.93 10.72
N MET A 184 -4.87 12.87 10.98
CA MET A 184 -3.57 12.60 11.58
C MET A 184 -3.43 13.30 12.93
N THR A 185 -3.25 12.51 13.99
CA THR A 185 -3.10 12.99 15.37
C THR A 185 -1.78 12.57 16.01
N GLY A 186 -0.97 11.76 15.31
CA GLY A 186 0.34 11.34 15.76
C GLY A 186 1.11 10.53 14.70
N GLY A 187 2.36 10.21 14.99
CA GLY A 187 3.25 9.42 14.13
C GLY A 187 4.11 10.27 13.20
N PHE A 188 4.86 9.64 12.31
CA PHE A 188 5.75 10.30 11.36
C PHE A 188 5.39 9.83 9.94
N LEU A 189 5.10 10.76 9.03
CA LEU A 189 4.74 10.45 7.65
C LEU A 189 5.54 11.32 6.69
N ILE A 190 6.23 10.69 5.74
CA ILE A 190 6.75 11.36 4.55
C ILE A 190 6.14 10.67 3.33
N ALA A 191 5.54 11.44 2.44
CA ALA A 191 5.02 10.95 1.17
C ALA A 191 5.55 11.80 0.02
N ALA A 192 6.35 11.20 -0.86
CA ALA A 192 6.98 11.86 -1.99
C ALA A 192 6.49 11.24 -3.29
N GLY A 193 6.01 12.07 -4.22
CA GLY A 193 5.46 11.58 -5.49
C GLY A 193 5.13 12.71 -6.47
N SER A 194 4.23 12.42 -7.39
CA SER A 194 3.71 13.36 -8.37
C SER A 194 2.96 14.52 -7.71
N ALA A 195 2.84 15.65 -8.40
CA ALA A 195 2.01 16.78 -7.95
C ALA A 195 0.59 16.76 -8.56
N GLY A 196 0.26 15.76 -9.39
CA GLY A 196 -0.97 15.73 -10.19
C GLY A 196 -2.25 15.54 -9.36
N MET A 197 -2.29 14.47 -8.57
CA MET A 197 -3.39 14.13 -7.64
C MET A 197 -2.95 14.38 -6.19
N LEU A 198 -2.23 15.47 -5.95
CA LEU A 198 -1.66 15.77 -4.64
C LEU A 198 -2.76 16.03 -3.60
N GLN A 199 -2.82 15.17 -2.59
CA GLN A 199 -3.60 15.40 -1.39
C GLN A 199 -2.69 15.62 -0.17
N ALA A 200 -3.28 16.17 0.90
CA ALA A 200 -2.65 16.35 2.21
C ALA A 200 -3.61 15.85 3.29
N THR A 201 -3.22 15.88 4.56
CA THR A 201 -4.15 15.55 5.66
C THR A 201 -5.30 16.54 5.77
N SER A 202 -6.46 16.07 6.24
CA SER A 202 -7.67 16.89 6.42
C SER A 202 -7.54 17.86 7.60
N GLU A 203 -8.34 18.94 7.59
CA GLU A 203 -8.28 20.05 8.57
C GLU A 203 -8.51 19.62 10.03
N GLN A 204 -9.16 18.47 10.25
CA GLN A 204 -9.40 17.88 11.58
C GLN A 204 -8.12 17.32 12.22
N SER A 205 -7.06 17.15 11.44
CA SER A 205 -5.76 16.68 11.92
C SER A 205 -5.15 17.67 12.92
N THR A 206 -4.66 17.13 14.04
CA THR A 206 -4.05 17.92 15.11
C THR A 206 -2.53 17.97 15.02
N GLN A 207 -1.91 17.07 14.26
CA GLN A 207 -0.47 17.09 14.00
C GLN A 207 -0.17 17.96 12.78
N ASN A 208 0.82 18.85 12.90
CA ASN A 208 1.19 19.76 11.82
C ASN A 208 1.97 19.03 10.72
N ALA A 209 1.75 19.47 9.49
CA ALA A 209 2.40 18.98 8.30
C ALA A 209 2.82 20.12 7.37
N ILE A 210 3.72 19.81 6.45
CA ILE A 210 4.08 20.65 5.33
C ILE A 210 3.83 19.90 4.02
N VAL A 211 3.50 20.66 2.98
CA VAL A 211 3.51 20.17 1.60
C VAL A 211 4.43 21.06 0.78
N MET A 212 5.50 20.48 0.24
CA MET A 212 6.41 21.16 -0.67
C MET A 212 6.12 20.73 -2.11
N THR A 213 5.96 21.69 -3.01
CA THR A 213 5.81 21.46 -4.45
C THR A 213 6.95 22.13 -5.22
N TYR A 214 7.48 21.41 -6.22
CA TYR A 214 8.55 21.88 -7.09
C TYR A 214 8.01 22.21 -8.48
N PRO A 215 8.49 23.26 -9.15
CA PRO A 215 8.10 23.54 -10.53
C PRO A 215 8.56 22.43 -11.47
N ASP A 216 9.78 21.92 -11.26
CA ASP A 216 10.37 20.84 -12.04
C ASP A 216 10.47 19.56 -11.22
N THR A 217 10.38 18.41 -11.89
CA THR A 217 10.60 17.10 -11.26
C THR A 217 12.00 17.01 -10.68
N GLN A 218 12.07 16.61 -9.41
CA GLN A 218 13.29 16.29 -8.69
C GLN A 218 13.66 14.82 -8.94
N ALA A 219 14.95 14.55 -9.12
CA ALA A 219 15.43 13.20 -9.36
C ALA A 219 15.38 12.34 -8.08
N ALA A 220 15.06 11.06 -8.24
CA ALA A 220 15.20 10.05 -7.19
C ALA A 220 16.58 10.13 -6.50
N GLY A 221 16.60 9.92 -5.20
CA GLY A 221 17.81 9.99 -4.38
C GLY A 221 18.27 11.41 -4.02
N THR A 222 17.62 12.46 -4.55
CA THR A 222 17.88 13.84 -4.11
C THR A 222 17.40 13.99 -2.67
N LEU A 223 18.31 14.35 -1.77
CA LEU A 223 18.00 14.54 -0.37
C LEU A 223 17.09 15.75 -0.17
N LEU A 224 16.12 15.56 0.72
CA LEU A 224 15.30 16.59 1.32
C LEU A 224 15.67 16.66 2.79
N HIS A 225 15.89 17.87 3.29
CA HIS A 225 16.22 18.09 4.68
C HIS A 225 15.39 19.21 5.26
N VAL A 226 14.77 18.98 6.41
CA VAL A 226 14.05 19.99 7.17
C VAL A 226 14.69 20.10 8.54
N GLU A 227 15.02 21.31 8.95
CA GLU A 227 15.54 21.64 10.28
C GLU A 227 14.77 22.81 10.90
N ASP A 228 14.77 22.88 12.23
CA ASP A 228 14.29 24.02 12.98
C ASP A 228 15.34 25.16 13.04
N SER A 229 14.96 26.30 13.62
CA SER A 229 15.86 27.46 13.79
C SER A 229 17.09 27.22 14.68
N ASP A 230 17.09 26.15 15.49
CA ASP A 230 18.23 25.76 16.33
C ASP A 230 19.16 24.76 15.61
N GLY A 231 18.82 24.35 14.38
CA GLY A 231 19.56 23.38 13.57
C GLY A 231 19.25 21.92 13.94
N ASN A 232 18.18 21.66 14.69
CA ASN A 232 17.74 20.29 14.94
C ASN A 232 17.00 19.74 13.72
N THR A 233 17.39 18.55 13.30
CA THR A 233 16.77 17.86 12.16
C THR A 233 15.34 17.43 12.48
N VAL A 234 14.39 17.85 11.65
CA VAL A 234 13.03 17.33 11.61
C VAL A 234 12.97 16.06 10.77
N ALA A 235 13.54 16.11 9.56
CA ALA A 235 13.57 15.00 8.62
C ALA A 235 14.76 15.13 7.67
N THR A 236 15.37 14.00 7.32
CA THR A 236 16.32 13.88 6.20
C THR A 236 15.95 12.67 5.38
N PHE A 237 15.48 12.86 4.15
CA PHE A 237 14.87 11.81 3.34
C PHE A 237 15.32 11.88 1.89
N ALA A 238 15.64 10.75 1.28
CA ALA A 238 15.95 10.60 -0.14
C ALA A 238 14.87 9.72 -0.79
N PRO A 239 13.89 10.29 -1.50
CA PRO A 239 12.85 9.51 -2.18
C PRO A 239 13.45 8.51 -3.18
N GLU A 240 12.94 7.28 -3.22
CA GLU A 240 13.40 6.24 -4.15
C GLU A 240 12.94 6.46 -5.59
N LYS A 241 11.95 7.35 -5.79
CA LYS A 241 11.41 7.73 -7.10
C LYS A 241 11.58 9.21 -7.36
N ASP A 242 11.54 9.56 -8.64
CA ASP A 242 11.40 10.94 -9.07
C ASP A 242 10.13 11.53 -8.45
N TYR A 243 10.19 12.78 -8.02
CA TYR A 243 9.10 13.41 -7.27
C TYR A 243 8.95 14.89 -7.65
N GLN A 244 7.75 15.41 -7.50
CA GLN A 244 7.45 16.83 -7.70
C GLN A 244 6.73 17.44 -6.49
N ALA A 245 6.19 16.61 -5.60
CA ALA A 245 5.60 17.03 -4.35
C ALA A 245 6.04 16.12 -3.20
N VAL A 246 6.13 16.71 -2.00
CA VAL A 246 6.43 15.99 -0.77
C VAL A 246 5.55 16.49 0.36
N PHE A 247 4.79 15.59 0.97
CA PHE A 247 4.11 15.78 2.23
C PHE A 247 5.01 15.31 3.37
N ILE A 248 5.17 16.10 4.42
CA ILE A 248 5.92 15.73 5.64
C ILE A 248 5.08 16.11 6.86
N SER A 249 4.77 15.13 7.70
CA SER A 249 4.18 15.34 9.02
C SER A 249 5.05 14.68 10.08
N SER A 250 5.29 15.41 11.17
CA SER A 250 6.17 14.97 12.24
C SER A 250 5.68 15.49 13.60
N PRO A 251 5.79 14.72 14.69
CA PRO A 251 5.34 15.17 16.01
C PRO A 251 6.11 16.38 16.56
N ILE A 252 7.27 16.68 15.97
CA ILE A 252 8.13 17.81 16.36
C ILE A 252 7.90 19.06 15.49
N LEU A 253 7.01 19.00 14.49
CA LEU A 253 6.54 20.21 13.81
C LEU A 253 5.53 20.93 14.71
N GLU A 254 5.97 22.06 15.26
CA GLU A 254 5.17 22.94 16.11
C GLU A 254 4.63 24.15 15.35
N LYS A 255 3.39 24.53 15.65
CA LYS A 255 2.75 25.75 15.15
C LYS A 255 3.46 27.00 15.65
N ASP A 256 3.49 28.04 14.82
CA ASP A 256 4.14 29.34 15.09
C ASP A 256 5.67 29.22 15.31
N LYS A 257 6.29 28.16 14.77
CA LYS A 257 7.75 27.97 14.74
C LYS A 257 8.26 28.03 13.30
N ASP A 258 9.50 28.47 13.17
CA ASP A 258 10.21 28.61 11.91
C ASP A 258 11.07 27.38 11.61
N TYR A 259 11.11 27.02 10.33
CA TYR A 259 11.86 25.89 9.80
C TYR A 259 12.49 26.26 8.45
N THR A 260 13.49 25.49 8.05
CA THR A 260 14.14 25.62 6.76
C THR A 260 14.13 24.28 6.03
N LEU A 261 13.70 24.28 4.77
CA LEU A 261 13.80 23.14 3.87
C LEU A 261 15.01 23.34 2.94
N TYR A 262 15.81 22.29 2.81
CA TYR A 262 16.95 22.19 1.91
C TYR A 262 16.77 21.02 0.94
N SER A 263 17.45 21.12 -0.21
CA SER A 263 17.55 20.08 -1.22
C SER A 263 19.01 19.73 -1.52
N GLY A 264 19.28 18.46 -1.83
CA GLY A 264 20.60 17.92 -2.10
C GLY A 264 21.45 17.78 -0.83
N GLY A 265 22.76 18.00 -0.95
CA GLY A 265 23.69 17.83 0.17
C GLY A 265 24.03 16.37 0.48
N THR A 266 24.50 16.13 1.70
CA THR A 266 24.87 14.79 2.18
C THR A 266 24.46 14.60 3.64
N SER A 267 24.20 13.36 4.03
CA SER A 267 23.95 12.98 5.43
C SER A 267 24.92 11.88 5.88
N THR A 268 25.37 11.95 7.14
CA THR A 268 26.11 10.86 7.79
C THR A 268 25.19 9.92 8.59
N GLY A 269 23.89 10.18 8.59
CA GLY A 269 22.89 9.38 9.30
C GLY A 269 22.83 7.94 8.80
N LYS A 270 22.31 7.05 9.65
CA LYS A 270 21.96 5.69 9.26
C LYS A 270 20.74 5.76 8.36
N GLU A 271 20.93 5.31 7.12
CA GLU A 271 19.88 5.21 6.12
C GLU A 271 19.09 3.92 6.31
N ALA A 272 17.77 4.04 6.25
CA ALA A 272 16.84 2.94 6.09
C ALA A 272 15.65 3.43 5.26
N ASN A 273 15.39 2.80 4.12
CA ASN A 273 14.28 3.09 3.22
C ASN A 273 14.21 4.58 2.80
N GLY A 274 15.37 5.18 2.54
CA GLY A 274 15.54 6.58 2.17
C GLY A 274 15.57 7.55 3.35
N LEU A 275 15.17 7.14 4.56
CA LEU A 275 15.18 8.00 5.76
C LEU A 275 16.52 7.90 6.49
N TYR A 276 17.12 9.04 6.78
CA TYR A 276 18.39 9.15 7.50
C TYR A 276 18.14 9.60 8.93
N ARG A 277 18.69 8.87 9.91
CA ARG A 277 18.59 9.19 11.35
C ARG A 277 19.96 9.15 12.03
N ASP A 278 20.08 9.79 13.19
CA ASP A 278 21.28 9.77 14.04
C ASP A 278 22.57 10.23 13.33
N GLY A 279 22.51 11.31 12.55
CA GLY A 279 23.69 11.88 11.90
C GLY A 279 23.51 13.34 11.49
N ASP A 280 24.58 13.88 10.91
CA ASP A 280 24.66 15.28 10.51
C ASP A 280 24.30 15.43 9.04
N TYR A 281 23.54 16.48 8.73
CA TYR A 281 23.29 16.95 7.37
C TYR A 281 24.20 18.13 7.05
N LYS A 282 24.65 18.22 5.79
CA LYS A 282 25.49 19.34 5.32
C LYS A 282 25.45 19.54 3.82
N ASP A 283 25.97 20.68 3.39
CA ASP A 283 26.27 21.02 1.99
C ASP A 283 25.03 21.04 1.06
N GLY A 284 23.83 21.15 1.63
CA GLY A 284 22.58 21.31 0.90
C GLY A 284 22.31 22.72 0.42
N THR A 285 21.42 22.85 -0.56
CA THR A 285 20.93 24.14 -1.04
C THR A 285 19.66 24.51 -0.28
N LYS A 286 19.64 25.69 0.36
CA LYS A 286 18.44 26.22 0.99
C LYS A 286 17.36 26.45 -0.06
N VAL A 287 16.19 25.86 0.12
CA VAL A 287 15.04 26.00 -0.79
C VAL A 287 14.10 27.07 -0.27
N VAL A 288 13.64 26.93 0.97
CA VAL A 288 12.63 27.83 1.55
C VAL A 288 12.74 27.87 3.07
N GLU A 289 12.54 29.06 3.64
CA GLU A 289 12.30 29.28 5.07
C GLU A 289 10.80 29.55 5.25
N PHE A 290 10.19 28.96 6.26
CA PHE A 290 8.75 29.06 6.50
C PHE A 290 8.39 28.93 7.97
N THR A 291 7.22 29.44 8.32
CA THR A 291 6.61 29.27 9.64
C THR A 291 5.41 28.34 9.50
N ILE A 292 5.24 27.39 10.42
CA ILE A 292 4.02 26.56 10.46
C ILE A 292 2.83 27.44 10.89
N SER A 293 1.84 27.61 10.01
CA SER A 293 0.66 28.47 10.26
C SER A 293 -0.59 27.70 10.65
N ASP A 294 -0.83 26.57 10.02
CA ASP A 294 -2.03 25.74 10.12
C ASP A 294 -1.66 24.25 10.20
N SER A 295 -2.65 23.36 10.30
CA SER A 295 -2.41 21.91 10.31
C SER A 295 -1.65 21.43 9.07
N VAL A 296 -1.83 22.10 7.93
CA VAL A 296 -0.99 21.91 6.73
C VAL A 296 -0.46 23.27 6.26
N THR A 297 0.87 23.40 6.21
CA THR A 297 1.55 24.57 5.63
C THR A 297 2.01 24.24 4.21
N TRP A 298 1.48 24.94 3.21
CA TRP A 298 1.79 24.71 1.80
C TRP A 298 2.96 25.57 1.36
N LEU A 299 3.90 24.97 0.63
CA LEU A 299 5.18 25.56 0.28
C LEU A 299 5.49 25.35 -1.21
N ASN A 300 6.18 26.34 -1.78
CA ASN A 300 6.99 26.17 -2.97
C ASN A 300 8.31 26.93 -2.80
N GLU A 301 9.14 26.98 -3.84
CA GLU A 301 10.45 27.66 -3.78
C GLU A 301 10.36 29.19 -3.55
N SER A 302 9.17 29.78 -3.67
CA SER A 302 8.93 31.20 -3.40
C SER A 302 8.47 31.49 -1.97
N GLY A 303 8.16 30.47 -1.16
CA GLY A 303 7.67 30.64 0.22
C GLY A 303 6.39 29.88 0.52
N VAL A 304 5.68 30.35 1.55
CA VAL A 304 4.36 29.85 1.93
C VAL A 304 3.33 30.22 0.87
N THR A 305 2.54 29.23 0.46
CA THR A 305 1.47 29.34 -0.53
C THR A 305 0.14 28.87 0.06
N THR A 306 -0.91 28.89 -0.75
CA THR A 306 -2.16 28.21 -0.44
C THR A 306 -2.15 26.83 -1.08
N GLY A 307 -2.78 25.86 -0.43
CA GLY A 307 -3.04 24.58 -1.07
C GLY A 307 -3.72 24.76 -2.41
N SER A 308 -3.28 23.99 -3.40
CA SER A 308 -4.02 23.88 -4.65
C SER A 308 -5.35 23.24 -4.28
N SER A 309 -6.41 24.03 -4.22
CA SER A 309 -7.76 23.50 -4.11
C SER A 309 -8.11 22.82 -5.43
N GLY A 310 -7.54 21.62 -5.64
CA GLY A 310 -8.22 20.60 -6.43
C GLY A 310 -9.61 20.47 -5.80
N GLY A 311 -10.62 20.96 -6.52
CA GLY A 311 -11.97 21.17 -6.01
C GLY A 311 -12.59 19.89 -5.43
N PRO A 312 -13.75 20.02 -4.76
CA PRO A 312 -14.41 18.93 -4.05
C PRO A 312 -14.50 17.68 -4.92
N GLY A 313 -14.06 16.56 -4.36
CA GLY A 313 -14.15 15.19 -4.86
C GLY A 313 -14.87 15.07 -6.20
N GLY A 314 -14.08 14.97 -7.26
CA GLY A 314 -14.57 14.55 -8.57
C GLY A 314 -14.97 13.09 -8.49
N GLY A 315 -16.15 12.81 -7.95
CA GLY A 315 -16.82 11.54 -8.16
C GLY A 315 -16.92 11.30 -9.66
N GLY A 316 -16.05 10.44 -10.19
CA GLY A 316 -15.93 10.28 -11.63
C GLY A 316 -14.71 9.46 -12.03
N MET A 317 -14.88 8.14 -11.98
CA MET A 317 -14.03 7.08 -12.56
C MET A 317 -12.75 6.74 -11.80
N ARG A 318 -12.97 5.90 -10.77
CA ARG A 318 -12.07 4.91 -10.17
C ARG A 318 -10.78 4.69 -10.95
N GLY A 319 -9.65 5.04 -10.32
CA GLY A 319 -8.31 4.57 -10.67
C GLY A 319 -8.09 3.08 -10.38
N GLY A 320 -9.14 2.27 -10.28
CA GLY A 320 -8.98 0.83 -10.35
C GLY A 320 -8.48 0.49 -11.75
N GLY A 321 -7.16 0.33 -11.89
CA GLY A 321 -6.56 -0.25 -13.06
C GLY A 321 -7.39 -1.47 -13.45
N GLN A 322 -7.87 -1.52 -14.70
CA GLN A 322 -8.58 -2.71 -15.15
C GLN A 322 -7.62 -3.88 -14.99
N ARG A 323 -7.90 -4.71 -13.97
CA ARG A 323 -7.20 -5.97 -13.71
C ARG A 323 -6.97 -6.66 -15.07
N PRO A 324 -5.73 -6.96 -15.47
CA PRO A 324 -5.49 -7.74 -16.68
C PRO A 324 -6.32 -9.02 -16.59
N ASP A 325 -7.14 -9.28 -17.62
CA ASP A 325 -8.06 -10.42 -17.65
C ASP A 325 -7.28 -11.70 -17.34
N ARG A 326 -7.55 -12.27 -16.15
CA ARG A 326 -6.88 -13.49 -15.71
C ARG A 326 -7.25 -14.57 -16.70
N GLY A 327 -6.26 -15.17 -17.34
CA GLY A 327 -6.43 -16.36 -18.17
C GLY A 327 -7.05 -17.49 -17.36
N GLN A 328 -8.38 -17.52 -17.28
CA GLN A 328 -9.14 -18.69 -16.90
C GLN A 328 -8.92 -19.73 -17.99
N ALA A 329 -8.27 -20.84 -17.65
CA ALA A 329 -8.38 -22.02 -18.48
C ALA A 329 -9.87 -22.38 -18.58
N PRO A 330 -10.44 -22.52 -19.80
CA PRO A 330 -11.87 -22.80 -19.93
C PRO A 330 -12.19 -24.17 -19.34
N PRO A 331 -13.31 -24.30 -18.60
CA PRO A 331 -13.72 -25.59 -18.06
C PRO A 331 -14.29 -26.46 -19.18
N ASN A 332 -13.69 -27.64 -19.37
CA ASN A 332 -14.20 -28.79 -20.11
C ASN A 332 -14.68 -28.55 -21.55
N GLY A 333 -13.78 -28.76 -22.51
CA GLY A 333 -14.14 -29.15 -23.88
C GLY A 333 -13.83 -30.63 -24.10
N GLU A 334 -14.86 -31.42 -24.36
CA GLU A 334 -14.81 -32.85 -24.66
C GLU A 334 -13.78 -33.18 -25.77
N MET A 335 -12.95 -34.20 -25.53
CA MET A 335 -12.22 -34.89 -26.60
C MET A 335 -13.14 -35.94 -27.24
N PRO A 336 -13.27 -36.00 -28.57
CA PRO A 336 -13.72 -37.21 -29.24
C PRO A 336 -12.53 -38.13 -29.57
N ASP A 337 -12.70 -39.38 -29.16
CA ASP A 337 -11.90 -40.57 -29.47
C ASP A 337 -11.66 -40.78 -30.98
N GLY A 338 -10.38 -41.01 -31.28
CA GLY A 338 -9.81 -41.91 -32.29
C GLY A 338 -10.62 -42.40 -33.50
N SER A 339 -10.03 -42.19 -34.68
CA SER A 339 -9.90 -43.30 -35.64
C SER A 339 -8.55 -43.24 -36.36
N GLN A 340 -7.85 -44.38 -36.30
CA GLN A 340 -6.60 -44.67 -36.98
C GLN A 340 -6.82 -44.91 -38.48
N THR A 341 -5.80 -44.61 -39.31
CA THR A 341 -5.11 -45.51 -40.29
C THR A 341 -4.31 -44.66 -41.32
N PRO A 342 -3.35 -45.22 -42.11
CA PRO A 342 -1.91 -45.32 -41.79
C PRO A 342 -1.02 -44.62 -42.87
N PRO A 343 0.34 -44.70 -42.83
CA PRO A 343 1.19 -43.90 -43.71
C PRO A 343 1.54 -44.62 -45.01
N THR A 344 1.64 -43.89 -46.12
CA THR A 344 2.32 -44.37 -47.34
C THR A 344 2.99 -43.24 -48.14
N THR A 345 4.32 -43.39 -48.24
CA THR A 345 5.24 -43.16 -49.38
C THR A 345 5.64 -41.77 -49.88
N GLU A 346 6.97 -41.58 -49.87
CA GLU A 346 7.79 -40.75 -50.77
C GLU A 346 7.46 -40.96 -52.26
N GLN A 347 7.55 -39.89 -53.07
CA GLN A 347 8.57 -39.69 -54.13
C GLN A 347 8.23 -38.50 -55.05
N SER A 348 9.25 -37.68 -55.35
CA SER A 348 9.52 -36.86 -56.57
C SER A 348 8.38 -36.01 -57.18
N GLN A 349 8.52 -34.72 -57.51
CA GLN A 349 9.66 -33.92 -57.98
C GLN A 349 9.56 -32.49 -57.42
#